data_AF-A0A1Z4QK70-F1
#
_entry.id   AF-A0A1Z4QK70-F1
#
_cell.length_a   1.000
_cell.length_b   1.000
_cell.length_c   1.000
_cell.angle_alpha   90.00
_cell.angle_beta   90.00
_cell.angle_gamma   90.00
#
_symmetry.space_group_name_H-M   'P 1'
#
loop_
_entity.id
_entity.type
_entity.pdbx_description
1 polymer ?
#
loop_
_entity_poly.entity_id
_entity_poly.type
_entity_poly.pdbx_seq_one_letter_code
_entity_poly.pdbx_strand_id
1 'polypeptide(L)'
;MQHLRQLLEIENSELSRLLRFSLHGLAAALNQARTELPQDPGVQVCDEVLQELHNLLQPETLPPTQLDSSLDLSSELKLIHLRDAFNSDPELSLFLGNSPLQSQTDADLWNEIQRKLLRVSEDLATSWRQRALELAQEAGAIADNRHFYQLPFIRDEIIYPGLSGSVKARGLCLSQKALLNLGIAEDNESSDLNLLAGFLHLYIKFIEIEPELHHALRSVFSFDVISLHSKLEQRHQYIDALGDRFYRTQKTQENPDPVFNLRAWIDMDEAINSLVFLPPSDRYSWWGKLQQESRRTLKKVADKATQAGYQVRIRQLSGLYADICAFSKDDLQLDCGGNPGEVLTCLRVYARINQEECPGRVIFRSSR
;
A
#
# COMPACT_ATOMS: atom_id res chain seq x y z
N MET A 1 9.33 33.35 -3.42
CA MET A 1 9.25 32.32 -2.35
C MET A 1 10.49 31.40 -2.27
N GLN A 2 11.72 31.92 -2.35
CA GLN A 2 12.93 31.08 -2.47
C GLN A 2 13.22 30.23 -1.22
N HIS A 3 13.14 30.80 -0.02
CA HIS A 3 13.43 30.08 1.23
C HIS A 3 12.36 29.03 1.58
N LEU A 4 11.10 29.26 1.21
CA LEU A 4 10.05 28.24 1.36
C LEU A 4 10.35 27.02 0.49
N ARG A 5 10.82 27.25 -0.73
CA ARG A 5 11.18 26.20 -1.68
C ARG A 5 12.36 25.38 -1.20
N GLN A 6 13.42 26.04 -0.75
CA GLN A 6 14.57 25.40 -0.10
C GLN A 6 14.16 24.54 1.09
N LEU A 7 13.23 25.00 1.92
CA LEU A 7 12.74 24.23 3.06
C LEU A 7 11.89 23.02 2.61
N LEU A 8 11.07 23.16 1.57
CA LEU A 8 10.26 22.08 1.02
C LEU A 8 11.10 20.96 0.38
N GLU A 9 12.27 21.28 -0.16
CA GLU A 9 13.22 20.34 -0.78
C GLU A 9 14.00 19.47 0.21
N ILE A 10 14.02 19.83 1.50
CA ILE A 10 14.71 19.02 2.52
C ILE A 10 13.90 17.75 2.81
N GLU A 11 14.40 16.62 2.31
CA GLU A 11 13.86 15.29 2.57
C GLU A 11 13.89 14.97 4.07
N ASN A 12 12.85 14.28 4.57
CA ASN A 12 12.70 13.84 5.97
C ASN A 12 12.73 14.97 7.03
N SER A 13 12.41 16.21 6.65
CA SER A 13 12.29 17.33 7.59
C SER A 13 10.84 17.53 8.07
N GLU A 14 10.62 17.48 9.38
CA GLU A 14 9.32 17.80 9.99
C GLU A 14 8.88 19.24 9.72
N LEU A 15 9.83 20.18 9.60
CA LEU A 15 9.55 21.57 9.22
C LEU A 15 9.13 21.68 7.75
N SER A 16 9.73 20.89 6.86
CA SER A 16 9.31 20.76 5.45
C SER A 16 7.89 20.21 5.36
N ARG A 17 7.59 19.16 6.15
CA ARG A 17 6.29 18.51 6.22
C ARG A 17 5.20 19.48 6.73
N LEU A 18 5.45 20.15 7.86
CA LEU A 18 4.55 21.17 8.42
C LEU A 18 4.30 22.33 7.45
N LEU A 19 5.35 22.83 6.79
CA LEU A 19 5.24 23.90 5.79
C LEU A 19 4.37 23.46 4.61
N ARG A 20 4.60 22.25 4.08
CA ARG A 20 3.82 21.68 2.98
C ARG A 20 2.33 21.60 3.34
N PHE A 21 2.00 21.12 4.54
CA PHE A 21 0.61 21.08 5.03
C PHE A 21 -0.02 22.47 5.16
N SER A 22 0.73 23.42 5.70
CA SER A 22 0.23 24.79 5.91
C SER A 22 -0.08 25.49 4.58
N LEU A 23 0.77 25.27 3.57
CA LEU A 23 0.58 25.81 2.22
C LEU A 23 -0.58 25.13 1.47
N HIS A 24 -0.76 23.82 1.63
CA HIS A 24 -1.94 23.12 1.08
C HIS A 24 -3.24 23.59 1.75
N GLY A 25 -3.24 23.75 3.08
CA GLY A 25 -4.40 24.27 3.82
C GLY A 25 -4.75 25.69 3.38
N LEU A 26 -3.75 26.55 3.19
CA LEU A 26 -3.94 27.89 2.64
C LEU A 26 -4.53 27.87 1.23
N ALA A 27 -4.00 27.02 0.34
CA ALA A 27 -4.52 26.88 -1.03
C ALA A 27 -5.97 26.38 -1.05
N ALA A 28 -6.34 25.45 -0.16
CA ALA A 28 -7.71 24.97 -0.04
C ALA A 28 -8.66 26.06 0.46
N ALA A 29 -8.26 26.80 1.51
CA ALA A 29 -9.06 27.91 2.05
C ALA A 29 -9.27 29.03 1.01
N LEU A 30 -8.24 29.39 0.25
CA LEU A 30 -8.32 30.39 -0.82
C LEU A 30 -9.20 29.92 -1.99
N ASN A 31 -9.10 28.64 -2.38
CA ASN A 31 -9.97 28.05 -3.42
C ASN A 31 -11.45 28.06 -3.01
N GLN A 32 -11.73 27.72 -1.74
CA GLN A 32 -13.09 27.76 -1.20
C GLN A 32 -13.62 29.19 -1.17
N ALA A 33 -12.85 30.14 -0.62
CA ALA A 33 -13.23 31.55 -0.57
C ALA A 33 -13.46 32.15 -1.96
N ARG A 34 -12.62 31.80 -2.94
CA ARG A 34 -12.79 32.19 -4.35
C ARG A 34 -14.11 31.70 -4.95
N THR A 35 -14.52 30.48 -4.59
CA THR A 35 -15.76 29.87 -5.09
C THR A 35 -17.00 30.48 -4.46
N GLU A 36 -16.92 30.82 -3.17
CA GLU A 36 -18.02 31.42 -2.41
C GLU A 36 -18.19 32.93 -2.68
N LEU A 37 -17.11 33.63 -3.06
CA LEU A 37 -17.09 35.08 -3.28
C LEU A 37 -16.57 35.45 -4.69
N PRO A 38 -17.25 35.03 -5.77
CA PRO A 38 -16.74 35.19 -7.15
C PRO A 38 -16.72 36.65 -7.66
N GLN A 39 -17.34 37.58 -6.94
CA GLN A 39 -17.39 39.01 -7.27
C GLN A 39 -16.50 39.86 -6.34
N ASP A 40 -15.72 39.22 -5.45
CA ASP A 40 -14.80 39.94 -4.59
C ASP A 40 -13.67 40.58 -5.43
N PRO A 41 -13.33 41.85 -5.19
CA PRO A 41 -12.29 42.55 -5.96
C PRO A 41 -10.91 41.87 -5.88
N GLY A 42 -10.68 41.03 -4.87
CA GLY A 42 -9.46 40.25 -4.68
C GLY A 42 -9.40 38.92 -5.44
N VAL A 43 -10.44 38.50 -6.16
CA VAL A 43 -10.47 37.19 -6.86
C VAL A 43 -9.32 37.02 -7.84
N GLN A 44 -8.99 38.05 -8.62
CA GLN A 44 -7.89 37.98 -9.59
C GLN A 44 -6.53 37.80 -8.91
N VAL A 45 -6.30 38.47 -7.78
CA VAL A 45 -5.08 38.32 -6.98
C VAL A 45 -5.06 36.95 -6.29
N CYS A 46 -6.23 36.45 -5.86
CA CYS A 46 -6.38 35.10 -5.30
C CYS A 46 -5.97 34.03 -6.32
N ASP A 47 -6.33 34.18 -7.59
CA ASP A 47 -5.91 33.28 -8.68
C ASP A 47 -4.39 33.27 -8.86
N GLU A 48 -3.74 34.43 -8.83
CA GLU A 48 -2.28 34.53 -8.91
C GLU A 48 -1.60 33.86 -7.70
N VAL A 49 -2.11 34.09 -6.48
CA VAL A 49 -1.58 33.46 -5.26
C VAL A 49 -1.77 31.94 -5.31
N LEU A 50 -2.92 31.44 -5.77
CA LEU A 50 -3.16 30.01 -5.94
C LEU A 50 -2.19 29.39 -6.95
N GLN A 51 -1.87 30.10 -8.04
CA GLN A 51 -0.88 29.65 -9.02
C GLN A 51 0.53 29.64 -8.43
N GLU A 52 0.91 30.65 -7.65
CA GLU A 52 2.22 30.69 -6.95
C GLU A 52 2.35 29.54 -5.94
N LEU A 53 1.31 29.27 -5.15
CA LEU A 53 1.28 28.15 -4.21
C LEU A 53 1.38 26.81 -4.94
N HIS A 54 0.69 26.67 -6.07
CA HIS A 54 0.77 25.47 -6.90
C HIS A 54 2.20 25.24 -7.42
N ASN A 55 2.83 26.27 -7.98
CA ASN A 55 4.22 26.22 -8.47
C ASN A 55 5.26 25.97 -7.36
N LEU A 56 4.94 26.37 -6.13
CA LEU A 56 5.79 26.14 -4.96
C LEU A 56 5.66 24.71 -4.42
N LEU A 57 4.48 24.12 -4.53
CA LEU A 57 4.16 22.77 -4.03
C LEU A 57 4.44 21.66 -5.04
N GLN A 58 4.56 21.98 -6.33
CA GLN A 58 5.05 21.03 -7.31
C GLN A 58 6.53 20.73 -7.04
N PRO A 59 6.93 19.45 -6.96
CA PRO A 59 8.34 19.10 -6.96
C PRO A 59 8.94 19.59 -8.28
N GLU A 60 10.11 20.23 -8.21
CA GLU A 60 10.93 20.40 -9.40
C GLU A 60 11.19 19.00 -9.94
N THR A 61 10.55 18.66 -11.05
CA THR A 61 10.98 17.52 -11.85
C THR A 61 12.44 17.76 -12.16
N LEU A 62 13.30 17.03 -11.46
CA LEU A 62 14.71 16.91 -11.82
C LEU A 62 14.74 16.69 -13.34
N PRO A 63 15.43 17.54 -14.13
CA PRO A 63 15.68 17.20 -15.51
C PRO A 63 16.33 15.81 -15.51
N PRO A 64 15.94 14.90 -16.41
CA PRO A 64 16.50 13.57 -16.47
C PRO A 64 18.02 13.72 -16.51
N THR A 65 18.67 13.23 -15.45
CA THR A 65 20.12 13.18 -15.36
C THR A 65 20.61 12.57 -16.66
N GLN A 66 21.39 13.33 -17.41
CA GLN A 66 21.99 12.93 -18.67
C GLN A 66 22.88 11.71 -18.44
N LEU A 67 22.27 10.53 -18.51
CA LEU A 67 22.91 9.26 -18.79
C LEU A 67 22.37 8.84 -20.15
N ASP A 68 23.21 9.06 -21.16
CA ASP A 68 23.09 8.56 -22.52
C ASP A 68 21.77 8.84 -23.23
N SER A 69 21.68 10.07 -23.76
CA SER A 69 20.88 10.41 -24.92
C SER A 69 21.36 9.62 -26.15
N SER A 70 20.96 8.34 -26.19
CA SER A 70 20.76 7.53 -27.39
C SER A 70 19.45 6.75 -27.22
N LEU A 71 18.39 7.45 -26.85
CA LEU A 71 17.05 6.89 -26.88
C LEU A 71 16.53 6.94 -28.31
N ASP A 72 16.78 5.82 -28.97
CA ASP A 72 16.08 5.38 -30.17
C ASP A 72 14.58 5.30 -29.83
N LEU A 73 13.84 6.36 -30.16
CA LEU A 73 12.38 6.49 -29.99
C LEU A 73 11.59 5.55 -30.93
N SER A 74 12.22 4.47 -31.38
CA SER A 74 11.63 3.40 -32.18
C SER A 74 12.01 1.99 -31.69
N SER A 75 12.67 1.84 -30.54
CA SER A 75 13.04 0.52 -30.03
C SER A 75 11.82 -0.24 -29.50
N GLU A 76 11.38 -1.22 -30.29
CA GLU A 76 10.45 -2.27 -29.87
C GLU A 76 10.92 -2.90 -28.55
N LEU A 77 10.01 -3.07 -27.59
CA LEU A 77 10.32 -3.68 -26.30
C LEU A 77 10.87 -5.08 -26.51
N LYS A 78 12.04 -5.39 -25.95
CA LYS A 78 12.63 -6.73 -26.06
C LYS A 78 11.77 -7.77 -25.37
N LEU A 79 11.01 -7.36 -24.35
CA LEU A 79 10.08 -8.20 -23.61
C LEU A 79 8.64 -8.16 -24.16
N ILE A 80 8.43 -7.78 -25.43
CA ILE A 80 7.09 -7.74 -26.02
C ILE A 80 6.36 -9.09 -25.96
N HIS A 81 7.06 -10.20 -26.23
CA HIS A 81 6.48 -11.54 -26.14
C HIS A 81 6.03 -11.91 -24.71
N LEU A 82 6.76 -11.42 -23.70
CA LEU A 82 6.37 -11.57 -22.31
C LEU A 82 5.07 -10.80 -22.01
N ARG A 83 4.96 -9.56 -22.49
CA ARG A 83 3.72 -8.78 -22.37
C ARG A 83 2.54 -9.49 -23.01
N ASP A 84 2.69 -9.96 -24.24
CA ASP A 84 1.62 -10.59 -25.00
C ASP A 84 1.18 -11.90 -24.33
N ALA A 85 2.13 -12.72 -23.89
CA ALA A 85 1.84 -13.95 -23.16
C ALA A 85 1.09 -13.66 -21.85
N PHE A 86 1.51 -12.63 -21.10
CA PHE A 86 0.87 -12.28 -19.83
C PHE A 86 -0.55 -11.72 -20.01
N ASN A 87 -0.74 -10.80 -20.96
CA ASN A 87 -2.05 -10.19 -21.23
C ASN A 87 -3.06 -11.18 -21.84
N SER A 88 -2.59 -12.24 -22.51
CA SER A 88 -3.46 -13.25 -23.13
C SER A 88 -3.83 -14.41 -22.21
N ASP A 89 -3.29 -14.46 -20.99
CA ASP A 89 -3.53 -15.57 -20.06
C ASP A 89 -4.91 -15.42 -19.37
N PRO A 90 -5.84 -16.37 -19.60
CA PRO A 90 -7.17 -16.29 -19.04
C PRO A 90 -7.19 -16.56 -17.53
N GLU A 91 -6.25 -17.33 -16.99
CA GLU A 91 -6.21 -17.65 -15.57
C GLU A 91 -5.76 -16.43 -14.76
N LEU A 92 -4.75 -15.69 -15.24
CA LEU A 92 -4.33 -14.42 -14.63
C LEU A 92 -5.45 -13.38 -14.61
N SER A 93 -6.27 -13.32 -15.67
CA SER A 93 -7.39 -12.37 -15.76
C SER A 93 -8.43 -12.54 -14.64
N LEU A 94 -8.58 -13.75 -14.08
CA LEU A 94 -9.49 -14.02 -12.96
C LEU A 94 -9.05 -13.32 -11.67
N PHE A 95 -7.75 -13.16 -11.47
CA PHE A 95 -7.17 -12.53 -10.27
C PHE A 95 -6.89 -11.04 -10.47
N LEU A 96 -6.39 -10.67 -11.65
CA LEU A 96 -5.86 -9.33 -11.93
C LEU A 96 -6.89 -8.43 -12.63
N GLY A 97 -7.98 -9.00 -13.13
CA GLY A 97 -8.94 -8.31 -13.99
C GLY A 97 -8.41 -8.13 -15.41
N ASN A 98 -9.12 -7.33 -16.21
CA ASN A 98 -8.84 -7.13 -17.64
C ASN A 98 -7.97 -5.90 -17.94
N SER A 99 -7.27 -5.37 -16.94
CA SER A 99 -6.43 -4.18 -17.12
C SER A 99 -5.10 -4.58 -17.78
N PRO A 100 -4.80 -4.05 -18.98
CA PRO A 100 -3.55 -4.38 -19.67
C PRO A 100 -2.36 -3.75 -18.94
N LEU A 101 -1.19 -4.37 -19.11
CA LEU A 101 0.08 -3.83 -18.63
C LEU A 101 0.35 -2.43 -19.21
N GLN A 102 0.81 -1.48 -18.38
CA GLN A 102 0.97 -0.07 -18.74
C GLN A 102 2.43 0.35 -18.97
N SER A 103 3.39 -0.49 -18.59
CA SER A 103 4.82 -0.19 -18.66
C SER A 103 5.29 0.20 -20.06
N GLN A 104 6.27 1.12 -20.14
CA GLN A 104 6.82 1.61 -21.41
C GLN A 104 8.29 1.21 -21.63
N THR A 105 8.92 0.58 -20.63
CA THR A 105 10.29 0.08 -20.72
C THR A 105 10.32 -1.41 -20.35
N ASP A 106 11.35 -2.15 -20.80
CA ASP A 106 11.51 -3.56 -20.43
C ASP A 106 11.70 -3.72 -18.91
N ALA A 107 12.38 -2.77 -18.26
CA ALA A 107 12.61 -2.77 -16.82
C ALA A 107 11.31 -2.61 -16.04
N ASP A 108 10.47 -1.65 -16.45
CA ASP A 108 9.17 -1.41 -15.83
C ASP A 108 8.23 -2.60 -16.07
N LEU A 109 8.24 -3.15 -17.29
CA LEU A 109 7.41 -4.29 -17.67
C LEU A 109 7.74 -5.52 -16.83
N TRP A 110 9.02 -5.82 -16.65
CA TRP A 110 9.46 -6.88 -15.75
C TRP A 110 8.91 -6.67 -14.34
N ASN A 111 9.11 -5.47 -13.77
CA ASN A 111 8.72 -5.18 -12.40
C ASN A 111 7.19 -5.16 -12.21
N GLU A 112 6.44 -4.63 -13.17
CA GLU A 112 4.97 -4.61 -13.18
C GLU A 112 4.41 -6.04 -13.16
N ILE A 113 4.90 -6.91 -14.05
CA ILE A 113 4.51 -8.32 -14.09
C ILE A 113 4.82 -8.98 -12.76
N GLN A 114 6.05 -8.83 -12.26
CA GLN A 114 6.48 -9.49 -11.03
C GLN A 114 5.68 -9.02 -9.80
N ARG A 115 5.32 -7.73 -9.73
CA ARG A 115 4.44 -7.21 -8.67
C ARG A 115 3.00 -7.68 -8.80
N LYS A 116 2.45 -7.76 -10.02
CA LYS A 116 1.13 -8.36 -10.25
C LYS A 116 1.07 -9.81 -9.77
N LEU A 117 2.13 -10.59 -9.96
CA LEU A 117 2.22 -11.96 -9.47
C LEU A 117 2.25 -12.08 -7.93
N LEU A 118 2.43 -10.98 -7.18
CA LEU A 118 2.29 -10.99 -5.71
C LEU A 118 0.83 -11.10 -5.24
N ARG A 119 -0.12 -10.94 -6.16
CA ARG A 119 -1.56 -10.89 -5.89
C ARG A 119 -2.28 -12.19 -6.24
N VAL A 120 -1.63 -13.09 -6.95
CA VAL A 120 -2.22 -14.36 -7.42
C VAL A 120 -1.82 -15.53 -6.51
N SER A 121 -2.48 -16.67 -6.64
CA SER A 121 -2.13 -17.87 -5.87
C SER A 121 -0.65 -18.24 -6.06
N GLU A 122 -0.02 -18.84 -5.06
CA GLU A 122 1.42 -19.17 -5.13
C GLU A 122 1.78 -20.13 -6.25
N ASP A 123 0.90 -21.10 -6.52
CA ASP A 123 1.12 -22.07 -7.60
C ASP A 123 1.15 -21.35 -8.96
N LEU A 124 0.18 -20.44 -9.18
CA LEU A 124 0.12 -19.65 -10.41
C LEU A 124 1.31 -18.68 -10.50
N ALA A 125 1.64 -17.99 -9.41
CA ALA A 125 2.77 -17.08 -9.34
C ALA A 125 4.10 -17.80 -9.65
N THR A 126 4.29 -19.02 -9.14
CA THR A 126 5.51 -19.81 -9.34
C THR A 126 5.64 -20.24 -10.80
N SER A 127 4.56 -20.79 -11.38
CA SER A 127 4.50 -21.15 -12.80
C SER A 127 4.80 -19.95 -13.70
N TRP A 128 4.16 -18.80 -13.43
CA TRP A 128 4.35 -17.59 -14.21
C TRP A 128 5.72 -16.95 -14.04
N ARG A 129 6.32 -16.99 -12.85
CA ARG A 129 7.69 -16.49 -12.64
C ARG A 129 8.70 -17.28 -13.45
N GLN A 130 8.53 -18.60 -13.50
CA GLN A 130 9.38 -19.47 -14.31
C GLN A 130 9.22 -19.15 -15.80
N ARG A 131 7.98 -19.12 -16.29
CA ARG A 131 7.69 -18.76 -17.69
C ARG A 131 8.18 -17.36 -18.06
N ALA A 132 8.01 -16.38 -17.17
CA ALA A 132 8.47 -15.02 -17.39
C ALA A 132 9.99 -14.95 -17.52
N LEU A 133 10.72 -15.72 -16.71
CA LEU A 133 12.17 -15.80 -16.79
C LEU A 133 12.62 -16.47 -18.10
N GLU A 134 11.96 -17.54 -18.54
CA GLU A 134 12.25 -18.20 -19.83
C GLU A 134 12.10 -17.22 -21.00
N LEU A 135 10.99 -16.49 -21.06
CA LEU A 135 10.75 -15.48 -22.10
C LEU A 135 11.75 -14.31 -22.02
N ALA A 136 12.17 -13.90 -20.81
CA ALA A 136 13.21 -12.90 -20.65
C ALA A 136 14.58 -13.41 -21.11
N GLN A 137 14.89 -14.69 -20.89
CA GLN A 137 16.13 -15.33 -21.34
C GLN A 137 16.19 -15.46 -22.85
N GLU A 138 15.07 -15.77 -23.51
CA GLU A 138 14.96 -15.74 -24.98
C GLU A 138 15.30 -14.36 -25.56
N ALA A 139 14.95 -13.28 -24.84
CA ALA A 139 15.33 -11.92 -25.18
C ALA A 139 16.79 -11.56 -24.81
N GLY A 140 17.57 -12.50 -24.25
CA GLY A 140 18.97 -12.32 -23.85
C GLY A 140 19.18 -11.76 -22.44
N ALA A 141 18.15 -11.74 -21.60
CA ALA A 141 18.25 -11.32 -20.21
C ALA A 141 18.75 -12.47 -19.33
N ILE A 142 19.39 -12.12 -18.21
CA ILE A 142 19.93 -13.07 -17.24
C ILE A 142 19.44 -12.66 -15.84
N ALA A 143 18.89 -13.61 -15.09
CA ALA A 143 18.45 -13.37 -13.72
C ALA A 143 19.57 -12.78 -12.87
N ASP A 144 19.28 -11.70 -12.15
CA ASP A 144 20.22 -10.99 -11.30
C ASP A 144 19.72 -10.96 -9.85
N ASN A 145 20.46 -11.65 -8.98
CA ASN A 145 20.20 -11.70 -7.54
C ASN A 145 21.15 -10.79 -6.72
N ARG A 146 21.70 -9.74 -7.34
CA ARG A 146 22.62 -8.80 -6.67
C ARG A 146 22.06 -7.40 -6.57
N HIS A 147 21.28 -6.96 -7.55
CA HIS A 147 20.74 -5.61 -7.61
C HIS A 147 19.24 -5.60 -7.28
N PHE A 148 18.92 -5.29 -6.02
CA PHE A 148 17.54 -5.22 -5.54
C PHE A 148 17.14 -3.79 -5.15
N TYR A 149 15.87 -3.46 -5.37
CA TYR A 149 15.18 -2.48 -4.56
C TYR A 149 14.84 -3.13 -3.21
N GLN A 150 15.28 -2.52 -2.12
CA GLN A 150 15.16 -3.08 -0.78
C GLN A 150 13.97 -2.46 -0.06
N LEU A 151 13.05 -3.31 0.36
CA LEU A 151 11.93 -2.93 1.23
C LEU A 151 12.30 -3.22 2.68
N PRO A 152 12.18 -2.25 3.59
CA PRO A 152 12.51 -2.44 5.00
C PRO A 152 11.50 -3.39 5.66
N PHE A 153 11.99 -4.50 6.24
CA PHE A 153 11.14 -5.44 6.99
C PHE A 153 11.95 -6.26 7.99
N ILE A 154 11.30 -7.04 8.84
CA ILE A 154 11.95 -7.79 9.93
C ILE A 154 12.75 -9.03 9.49
N ARG A 155 12.74 -9.35 8.20
CA ARG A 155 13.44 -10.51 7.62
C ARG A 155 13.99 -10.15 6.24
N ASP A 156 15.03 -10.87 5.84
CA ASP A 156 15.53 -10.83 4.47
C ASP A 156 14.80 -11.87 3.61
N GLU A 157 14.29 -11.43 2.45
CA GLU A 157 13.54 -12.31 1.54
C GLU A 157 13.65 -11.77 0.12
N ILE A 158 14.15 -12.56 -0.83
CA ILE A 158 14.09 -12.19 -2.25
C ILE A 158 12.65 -12.43 -2.73
N ILE A 159 11.94 -11.36 -3.08
CA ILE A 159 10.56 -11.44 -3.56
C ILE A 159 10.55 -11.83 -5.04
N TYR A 160 11.40 -11.20 -5.84
CA TYR A 160 11.70 -11.61 -7.23
C TYR A 160 13.09 -11.13 -7.67
N PRO A 161 13.76 -11.85 -8.59
CA PRO A 161 15.06 -11.48 -9.11
C PRO A 161 14.97 -10.25 -10.03
N GLY A 162 16.08 -9.53 -10.15
CA GLY A 162 16.28 -8.55 -11.21
C GLY A 162 16.66 -9.23 -12.53
N LEU A 163 16.97 -8.39 -13.52
CA LEU A 163 17.53 -8.81 -14.79
C LEU A 163 18.82 -8.06 -15.09
N SER A 164 19.74 -8.75 -15.74
CA SER A 164 20.98 -8.23 -16.31
C SER A 164 21.15 -8.72 -17.75
N GLY A 165 22.21 -8.33 -18.45
CA GLY A 165 22.41 -8.71 -19.86
C GLY A 165 21.73 -7.74 -20.82
N SER A 166 20.97 -8.27 -21.78
CA SER A 166 20.31 -7.47 -22.82
C SER A 166 19.19 -6.56 -22.29
N VAL A 167 18.56 -6.96 -21.17
CA VAL A 167 17.55 -6.22 -20.42
C VAL A 167 18.07 -6.05 -19.00
N LYS A 168 17.94 -4.84 -18.45
CA LYS A 168 18.38 -4.52 -17.08
C LYS A 168 17.19 -4.08 -16.25
N ALA A 169 16.94 -4.77 -15.15
CA ALA A 169 15.88 -4.46 -14.21
C ALA A 169 16.34 -4.77 -12.78
N ARG A 170 15.95 -3.94 -11.79
CA ARG A 170 16.20 -4.26 -10.38
C ARG A 170 15.20 -5.29 -9.90
N GLY A 171 15.65 -6.25 -9.10
CA GLY A 171 14.73 -7.14 -8.38
C GLY A 171 14.11 -6.45 -7.18
N LEU A 172 13.29 -7.16 -6.41
CA LEU A 172 12.69 -6.68 -5.17
C LEU A 172 12.99 -7.66 -4.04
N CYS A 173 13.39 -7.13 -2.88
CA CYS A 173 13.58 -7.94 -1.69
C CYS A 173 13.12 -7.23 -0.41
N LEU A 174 12.78 -8.01 0.61
CA LEU A 174 12.73 -7.54 1.99
C LEU A 174 14.15 -7.51 2.56
N SER A 175 14.42 -6.53 3.42
CA SER A 175 15.75 -6.30 4.00
C SER A 175 15.65 -5.85 5.46
N GLN A 176 16.19 -6.66 6.38
CA GLN A 176 16.33 -6.30 7.80
C GLN A 176 17.32 -5.15 7.96
N LYS A 177 18.41 -5.17 7.20
CA LYS A 177 19.38 -4.07 7.19
C LYS A 177 18.74 -2.74 6.78
N ALA A 178 17.85 -2.77 5.79
CA ALA A 178 17.14 -1.56 5.37
C ALA A 178 16.21 -1.02 6.47
N LEU A 179 15.59 -1.91 7.26
CA LEU A 179 14.79 -1.52 8.43
C LEU A 179 15.67 -0.89 9.53
N LEU A 180 16.80 -1.51 9.87
CA LEU A 180 17.72 -1.01 10.90
C LEU A 180 18.29 0.38 10.56
N ASN A 181 18.57 0.63 9.27
CA ASN A 181 19.05 1.93 8.80
C ASN A 181 18.05 3.08 9.02
N LEU A 182 16.77 2.78 9.27
CA LEU A 182 15.74 3.77 9.60
C LEU A 182 15.76 4.19 11.07
N GLY A 183 16.72 3.69 11.86
CA GLY A 183 16.87 4.07 13.27
C GLY A 183 15.92 3.35 14.22
N ILE A 184 15.26 2.29 13.77
CA ILE A 184 14.55 1.36 14.66
C ILE A 184 15.64 0.51 15.33
N ALA A 185 16.10 0.95 16.50
CA ALA A 185 17.01 0.18 17.33
C ALA A 185 16.37 -1.16 17.69
N GLU A 186 17.17 -2.24 17.71
CA GLU A 186 16.82 -3.50 18.38
C GLU A 186 16.77 -3.31 19.91
N ASP A 187 16.09 -2.26 20.40
CA ASP A 187 15.69 -2.28 21.78
C ASP A 187 14.77 -3.49 21.93
N ASN A 188 15.08 -4.34 22.90
CA ASN A 188 14.48 -5.66 23.17
C ASN A 188 12.96 -5.60 23.49
N GLU A 189 12.26 -4.55 23.07
CA GLU A 189 10.87 -4.21 23.34
C GLU A 189 9.93 -4.91 22.35
N SER A 190 9.70 -6.19 22.61
CA SER A 190 8.69 -7.05 21.97
C SER A 190 8.87 -7.28 20.45
N SER A 191 9.02 -8.56 20.07
CA SER A 191 9.02 -9.00 18.67
C SER A 191 7.79 -8.52 17.87
N ASP A 192 6.68 -8.29 18.56
CA ASP A 192 5.42 -7.88 17.97
C ASP A 192 5.45 -6.40 17.50
N LEU A 193 6.09 -5.47 18.23
CA LEU A 193 6.24 -4.08 17.76
C LEU A 193 7.17 -3.96 16.57
N ASN A 194 8.28 -4.71 16.58
CA ASN A 194 9.22 -4.71 15.46
C ASN A 194 8.53 -5.17 14.17
N LEU A 195 7.62 -6.14 14.26
CA LEU A 195 6.78 -6.55 13.14
C LEU A 195 5.87 -5.40 12.66
N LEU A 196 5.21 -4.66 13.55
CA LEU A 196 4.38 -3.51 13.16
C LEU A 196 5.18 -2.38 12.52
N ALA A 197 6.36 -2.08 13.06
CA ALA A 197 7.28 -1.11 12.48
C ALA A 197 7.71 -1.57 11.07
N GLY A 198 7.99 -2.88 10.93
CA GLY A 198 8.19 -3.53 9.64
C GLY A 198 7.04 -3.28 8.68
N PHE A 199 5.78 -3.54 9.07
CA PHE A 199 4.61 -3.26 8.23
C PHE A 199 4.50 -1.80 7.82
N LEU A 200 4.67 -0.86 8.77
CA LEU A 200 4.60 0.57 8.51
C LEU A 200 5.58 0.99 7.41
N HIS A 201 6.86 0.66 7.58
CA HIS A 201 7.90 1.08 6.64
C HIS A 201 7.84 0.32 5.33
N LEU A 202 7.52 -0.98 5.37
CA LEU A 202 7.28 -1.78 4.17
C LEU A 202 6.17 -1.14 3.34
N TYR A 203 5.03 -0.82 3.93
CA TYR A 203 3.88 -0.26 3.21
C TYR A 203 4.15 1.14 2.68
N ILE A 204 4.80 2.02 3.44
CA ILE A 204 5.19 3.34 2.94
C ILE A 204 6.05 3.20 1.67
N LYS A 205 7.06 2.32 1.70
CA LYS A 205 7.94 2.08 0.56
C LYS A 205 7.25 1.35 -0.59
N PHE A 206 6.35 0.42 -0.29
CA PHE A 206 5.60 -0.30 -1.33
C PHE A 206 4.62 0.64 -2.07
N ILE A 207 3.97 1.56 -1.34
CA ILE A 207 3.11 2.60 -1.92
C ILE A 207 3.90 3.53 -2.85
N GLU A 208 5.21 3.70 -2.68
CA GLU A 208 6.02 4.49 -3.62
C GLU A 208 6.17 3.83 -5.01
N ILE A 209 6.15 2.50 -5.06
CA ILE A 209 6.53 1.73 -6.26
C ILE A 209 5.37 0.98 -6.92
N GLU A 210 4.21 0.90 -6.27
CA GLU A 210 3.06 0.13 -6.76
C GLU A 210 1.84 1.01 -7.04
N PRO A 211 1.60 1.40 -8.32
CA PRO A 211 0.53 2.32 -8.69
C PRO A 211 -0.88 1.75 -8.48
N GLU A 212 -1.05 0.42 -8.44
CA GLU A 212 -2.37 -0.22 -8.31
C GLU A 212 -2.86 -0.36 -6.87
N LEU A 213 -2.11 0.18 -5.89
CA LEU A 213 -2.55 0.19 -4.50
C LEU A 213 -3.65 1.21 -4.24
N HIS A 214 -4.64 0.74 -3.49
CA HIS A 214 -5.76 1.50 -3.00
C HIS A 214 -5.81 1.39 -1.48
N HIS A 215 -6.51 2.32 -0.83
CA HIS A 215 -6.89 2.16 0.56
C HIS A 215 -8.39 2.08 0.72
N ALA A 216 -8.80 1.32 1.73
CA ALA A 216 -10.17 1.20 2.16
C ALA A 216 -10.31 1.61 3.62
N LEU A 217 -9.41 2.43 4.19
CA LEU A 217 -9.37 2.65 5.64
C LEU A 217 -10.50 3.58 6.08
N ARG A 218 -11.41 3.08 6.92
CA ARG A 218 -12.63 3.80 7.33
C ARG A 218 -12.36 5.20 7.88
N SER A 219 -11.33 5.34 8.71
CA SER A 219 -11.01 6.62 9.37
C SER A 219 -10.45 7.68 8.42
N VAL A 220 -10.03 7.27 7.21
CA VAL A 220 -9.57 8.19 6.15
C VAL A 220 -10.72 8.46 5.19
N PHE A 221 -11.35 7.40 4.67
CA PHE A 221 -12.52 7.52 3.81
C PHE A 221 -13.42 6.29 3.99
N SER A 222 -14.66 6.50 4.41
CA SER A 222 -15.56 5.41 4.80
C SER A 222 -16.36 4.80 3.66
N PHE A 223 -16.54 5.54 2.56
CA PHE A 223 -17.59 5.24 1.58
C PHE A 223 -17.13 4.43 0.37
N ASP A 224 -15.83 4.31 0.13
CA ASP A 224 -15.31 3.68 -1.09
C ASP A 224 -13.86 3.19 -0.92
N VAL A 225 -13.35 2.46 -1.92
CA VAL A 225 -11.96 2.08 -2.09
C VAL A 225 -11.26 3.12 -2.98
N ILE A 226 -10.23 3.79 -2.45
CA ILE A 226 -9.63 4.97 -3.09
C ILE A 226 -8.19 4.69 -3.53
N SER A 227 -7.87 5.01 -4.79
CA SER A 227 -6.51 4.92 -5.32
C SER A 227 -5.57 5.86 -4.58
N LEU A 228 -4.42 5.32 -4.14
CA LEU A 228 -3.36 6.10 -3.50
C LEU A 228 -2.54 6.92 -4.52
N HIS A 229 -2.61 6.59 -5.81
CA HIS A 229 -1.81 7.25 -6.84
C HIS A 229 -2.60 8.32 -7.61
N SER A 230 -3.92 8.17 -7.72
CA SER A 230 -4.77 9.19 -8.36
C SER A 230 -5.06 10.40 -7.45
N LYS A 231 -4.96 10.24 -6.13
CA LYS A 231 -5.28 11.28 -5.15
C LYS A 231 -4.17 11.38 -4.09
N LEU A 232 -3.20 12.25 -4.33
CA LEU A 232 -2.03 12.40 -3.44
C LEU A 232 -2.39 12.72 -1.98
N GLU A 233 -3.45 13.52 -1.77
CA GLU A 233 -3.98 13.80 -0.43
C GLU A 233 -4.39 12.52 0.33
N GLN A 234 -5.07 11.61 -0.37
CA GLN A 234 -5.53 10.33 0.20
C GLN A 234 -4.35 9.43 0.56
N ARG A 235 -3.27 9.48 -0.23
CA ARG A 235 -2.01 8.81 0.12
C ARG A 235 -1.41 9.32 1.41
N HIS A 236 -1.30 10.64 1.57
CA HIS A 236 -0.77 11.21 2.80
C HIS A 236 -1.65 10.89 4.00
N GLN A 237 -2.96 11.06 3.88
CA GLN A 237 -3.91 10.76 4.96
C GLN A 237 -3.86 9.29 5.38
N TYR A 238 -3.72 8.36 4.43
CA TYR A 238 -3.56 6.94 4.74
C TYR A 238 -2.23 6.65 5.47
N ILE A 239 -1.12 7.21 5.00
CA ILE A 239 0.19 7.03 5.62
C ILE A 239 0.21 7.61 7.04
N ASP A 240 -0.33 8.82 7.23
CA ASP A 240 -0.44 9.47 8.54
C ASP A 240 -1.32 8.64 9.48
N ALA A 241 -2.47 8.14 9.01
CA ALA A 241 -3.35 7.29 9.81
C ALA A 241 -2.69 5.97 10.21
N LEU A 242 -1.88 5.37 9.33
CA LEU A 242 -1.11 4.16 9.62
C LEU A 242 -0.02 4.45 10.68
N GLY A 243 0.71 5.55 10.55
CA GLY A 243 1.73 5.99 11.50
C GLY A 243 1.15 6.31 12.88
N ASP A 244 0.03 7.03 12.93
CA ASP A 244 -0.69 7.35 14.18
C ASP A 244 -1.12 6.09 14.92
N ARG A 245 -1.64 5.08 14.21
CA ARG A 245 -2.06 3.81 14.81
C ARG A 245 -0.88 2.99 15.31
N PHE A 246 0.24 3.00 14.60
CA PHE A 246 1.48 2.40 15.07
C PHE A 246 1.93 3.05 16.39
N TYR A 247 2.02 4.38 16.44
CA TYR A 247 2.47 5.10 17.64
C TYR A 247 1.52 4.93 18.82
N ARG A 248 0.20 4.89 18.58
CA ARG A 248 -0.78 4.54 19.63
C ARG A 248 -0.54 3.14 20.16
N THR A 249 -0.35 2.17 19.28
CA THR A 249 -0.10 0.76 19.68
C THR A 249 1.20 0.63 20.48
N GLN A 250 2.26 1.34 20.08
CA GLN A 250 3.51 1.42 20.84
C GLN A 250 3.27 1.95 22.25
N LYS A 251 2.59 3.09 22.40
CA LYS A 251 2.23 3.66 23.71
C LYS A 251 1.39 2.74 24.58
N THR A 252 0.56 1.89 23.98
CA THR A 252 -0.30 0.97 24.74
C THR A 252 0.46 -0.21 25.35
N GLN A 253 1.69 -0.50 24.91
CA GLN A 253 2.47 -1.61 25.46
C GLN A 253 2.92 -1.38 26.90
N GLU A 254 3.13 -0.13 27.29
CA GLU A 254 3.46 0.25 28.65
C GLU A 254 2.24 0.23 29.59
N ASN A 255 1.03 0.07 29.03
CA ASN A 255 -0.21 0.05 29.80
C ASN A 255 -0.45 -1.34 30.40
N PRO A 256 -0.73 -1.45 31.72
CA PRO A 256 -1.01 -2.73 32.36
C PRO A 256 -2.35 -3.36 31.91
N ASP A 257 -3.27 -2.61 31.30
CA ASP A 257 -4.55 -3.14 30.81
C ASP A 257 -4.42 -3.80 29.41
N PRO A 258 -4.50 -5.13 29.31
CA PRO A 258 -4.35 -5.83 28.04
C PRO A 258 -5.50 -5.58 27.07
N VAL A 259 -6.68 -5.10 27.53
CA VAL A 259 -7.78 -4.72 26.64
C VAL A 259 -7.46 -3.47 25.86
N PHE A 260 -6.81 -2.49 26.49
CA PHE A 260 -6.43 -1.25 25.82
C PHE A 260 -5.43 -1.54 24.69
N ASN A 261 -4.43 -2.38 24.97
CA ASN A 261 -3.49 -2.88 23.97
C ASN A 261 -4.21 -3.65 22.85
N LEU A 262 -5.11 -4.58 23.19
CA LEU A 262 -5.87 -5.35 22.20
C LEU A 262 -6.67 -4.45 21.24
N ARG A 263 -7.33 -3.41 21.74
CA ARG A 263 -8.08 -2.46 20.90
C ARG A 263 -7.16 -1.71 19.93
N ALA A 264 -6.00 -1.24 20.40
CA ALA A 264 -5.02 -0.59 19.55
C ALA A 264 -4.51 -1.54 18.44
N TRP A 265 -4.29 -2.82 18.77
CA TRP A 265 -3.93 -3.84 17.79
C TRP A 265 -5.00 -4.11 16.75
N ILE A 266 -6.28 -4.21 17.14
CA ILE A 266 -7.40 -4.38 16.18
C ILE A 266 -7.42 -3.21 15.19
N ASP A 267 -7.18 -2.00 15.70
CA ASP A 267 -7.15 -0.77 14.93
C ASP A 267 -5.95 -0.69 13.96
N MET A 268 -4.77 -1.12 14.40
CA MET A 268 -3.58 -1.20 13.56
C MET A 268 -3.72 -2.27 12.49
N ASP A 269 -4.27 -3.43 12.85
CA ASP A 269 -4.54 -4.52 11.93
C ASP A 269 -5.60 -4.15 10.88
N GLU A 270 -6.64 -3.36 11.23
CA GLU A 270 -7.55 -2.79 10.23
C GLU A 270 -6.80 -1.92 9.22
N ALA A 271 -5.90 -1.05 9.68
CA ALA A 271 -5.12 -0.20 8.78
C ALA A 271 -4.26 -1.05 7.84
N ILE A 272 -3.56 -2.06 8.35
CA ILE A 272 -2.75 -2.98 7.53
C ILE A 272 -3.61 -3.68 6.46
N ASN A 273 -4.76 -4.22 6.85
CA ASN A 273 -5.63 -4.95 5.93
C ASN A 273 -6.49 -4.02 5.04
N SER A 274 -6.43 -2.71 5.27
CA SER A 274 -7.08 -1.69 4.43
C SER A 274 -6.22 -1.24 3.25
N LEU A 275 -4.93 -1.62 3.19
CA LEU A 275 -4.13 -1.48 1.98
C LEU A 275 -4.44 -2.64 1.03
N VAL A 276 -5.13 -2.36 -0.05
CA VAL A 276 -5.70 -3.38 -0.93
C VAL A 276 -5.39 -3.12 -2.39
N PHE A 277 -5.46 -4.18 -3.19
CA PHE A 277 -5.49 -4.10 -4.64
C PHE A 277 -6.94 -4.16 -5.15
N LEU A 278 -7.15 -3.71 -6.39
CA LEU A 278 -8.39 -3.92 -7.13
C LEU A 278 -8.09 -4.66 -8.45
N PRO A 279 -8.64 -5.87 -8.67
CA PRO A 279 -9.35 -6.71 -7.70
C PRO A 279 -8.49 -7.10 -6.48
N PRO A 280 -9.11 -7.41 -5.31
CA PRO A 280 -8.38 -7.84 -4.13
C PRO A 280 -7.52 -9.08 -4.38
N SER A 281 -6.33 -9.10 -3.77
CA SER A 281 -5.39 -10.22 -3.87
C SER A 281 -5.97 -11.52 -3.34
N ASP A 282 -5.52 -12.63 -3.91
CA ASP A 282 -5.81 -13.96 -3.37
C ASP A 282 -5.29 -14.09 -1.93
N ARG A 283 -6.07 -14.76 -1.07
CA ARG A 283 -5.74 -14.93 0.35
C ARG A 283 -4.40 -15.64 0.56
N TYR A 284 -4.06 -16.57 -0.33
CA TYR A 284 -2.86 -17.38 -0.27
C TYR A 284 -1.71 -16.82 -1.11
N SER A 285 -1.90 -15.68 -1.77
CA SER A 285 -0.83 -14.96 -2.46
C SER A 285 0.24 -14.47 -1.49
N TRP A 286 1.38 -14.02 -2.03
CA TRP A 286 2.42 -13.38 -1.22
C TRP A 286 1.85 -12.19 -0.41
N TRP A 287 1.07 -11.31 -1.05
CA TRP A 287 0.40 -10.19 -0.40
C TRP A 287 -0.62 -10.65 0.67
N GLY A 288 -1.44 -11.65 0.35
CA GLY A 288 -2.42 -12.20 1.28
C GLY A 288 -1.76 -12.82 2.52
N LYS A 289 -0.65 -13.53 2.35
CA LYS A 289 0.14 -14.09 3.45
C LYS A 289 0.76 -13.00 4.32
N LEU A 290 1.26 -11.92 3.72
CA LEU A 290 1.78 -10.76 4.44
C LEU A 290 0.70 -10.15 5.34
N GLN A 291 -0.53 -9.95 4.84
CA GLN A 291 -1.65 -9.46 5.67
C GLN A 291 -2.05 -10.46 6.77
N GLN A 292 -2.02 -11.77 6.48
CA GLN A 292 -2.27 -12.81 7.48
C GLN A 292 -1.25 -12.81 8.62
N GLU A 293 0.00 -12.39 8.39
CA GLU A 293 0.98 -12.28 9.46
C GLU A 293 0.54 -11.29 10.54
N SER A 294 -0.07 -10.16 10.16
CA SER A 294 -0.67 -9.22 11.11
C SER A 294 -1.83 -9.87 11.89
N ARG A 295 -2.70 -10.61 11.19
CA ARG A 295 -3.83 -11.35 11.81
C ARG A 295 -3.36 -12.38 12.83
N ARG A 296 -2.26 -13.09 12.56
CA ARG A 296 -1.67 -14.06 13.49
C ARG A 296 -1.15 -13.38 14.76
N THR A 297 -0.54 -12.20 14.62
CA THR A 297 -0.07 -11.42 15.77
C THR A 297 -1.22 -10.86 16.58
N LEU A 298 -2.27 -10.33 15.94
CA LEU A 298 -3.50 -9.91 16.62
C LEU A 298 -4.11 -11.05 17.45
N LYS A 299 -4.12 -12.28 16.91
CA LYS A 299 -4.59 -13.45 17.66
C LYS A 299 -3.76 -13.70 18.94
N LYS A 300 -2.42 -13.59 18.86
CA LYS A 300 -1.56 -13.71 20.05
C LYS A 300 -1.87 -12.65 21.10
N VAL A 301 -2.14 -11.41 20.68
CA VAL A 301 -2.52 -10.32 21.60
C VAL A 301 -3.88 -10.59 22.25
N ALA A 302 -4.84 -11.12 21.49
CA ALA A 302 -6.15 -11.53 22.00
C ALA A 302 -6.05 -12.68 23.01
N ASP A 303 -5.16 -13.64 22.76
CA ASP A 303 -4.89 -14.76 23.67
C ASP A 303 -4.30 -14.24 25.00
N LYS A 304 -3.40 -13.24 24.97
CA LYS A 304 -2.87 -12.57 26.18
C LYS A 304 -3.98 -11.92 27.00
N ALA A 305 -4.90 -11.19 26.36
CA ALA A 305 -6.05 -10.60 27.05
C ALA A 305 -6.99 -11.66 27.64
N THR A 306 -7.18 -12.78 26.94
CA THR A 306 -7.97 -13.91 27.45
C THR A 306 -7.33 -14.54 28.68
N GLN A 307 -6.01 -14.74 28.66
CA GLN A 307 -5.23 -15.26 29.79
C GLN A 307 -5.26 -14.34 31.02
N ALA A 308 -5.40 -13.03 30.80
CA ALA A 308 -5.59 -12.05 31.87
C ALA A 308 -7.03 -12.02 32.45
N GLY A 309 -7.92 -12.91 32.00
CA GLY A 309 -9.27 -13.09 32.55
C GLY A 309 -10.39 -12.38 31.78
N TYR A 310 -10.09 -11.72 30.66
CA TYR A 310 -11.09 -11.05 29.84
C TYR A 310 -11.81 -12.02 28.89
N GLN A 311 -13.09 -11.78 28.62
CA GLN A 311 -13.85 -12.58 27.65
C GLN A 311 -13.66 -12.03 26.24
N VAL A 312 -12.66 -12.52 25.52
CA VAL A 312 -12.35 -12.05 24.16
C VAL A 312 -12.81 -13.07 23.10
N ARG A 313 -13.50 -12.58 22.07
CA ARG A 313 -13.80 -13.34 20.86
C ARG A 313 -13.44 -12.51 19.65
N ILE A 314 -12.53 -13.01 18.82
CA ILE A 314 -12.18 -12.39 17.53
C ILE A 314 -12.56 -13.33 16.40
N ARG A 315 -13.16 -12.80 15.34
CA ARG A 315 -13.56 -13.54 14.14
C ARG A 315 -13.15 -12.78 12.89
N GLN A 316 -12.30 -13.41 12.07
CA GLN A 316 -12.09 -12.98 10.69
C GLN A 316 -13.33 -13.33 9.86
N LEU A 317 -13.85 -12.36 9.13
CA LEU A 317 -15.07 -12.50 8.34
C LEU A 317 -14.71 -13.00 6.93
N SER A 318 -15.34 -14.08 6.49
CA SER A 318 -15.09 -14.70 5.19
C SER A 318 -16.22 -15.64 4.79
N GLY A 319 -16.25 -16.07 3.53
CA GLY A 319 -17.33 -16.88 2.96
C GLY A 319 -18.40 -15.99 2.34
N LEU A 320 -19.65 -16.46 2.35
CA LEU A 320 -20.78 -15.70 1.83
C LEU A 320 -21.05 -14.46 2.70
N TYR A 321 -21.29 -13.32 2.05
CA TYR A 321 -21.61 -12.07 2.73
C TYR A 321 -22.87 -12.21 3.60
N ALA A 322 -23.88 -12.93 3.11
CA ALA A 322 -25.12 -13.17 3.83
C ALA A 322 -24.92 -13.89 5.19
N ASP A 323 -23.88 -14.70 5.32
CA ASP A 323 -23.58 -15.44 6.56
C ASP A 323 -22.85 -14.57 7.61
N ILE A 324 -22.28 -13.45 7.18
CA ILE A 324 -21.42 -12.60 8.03
C ILE A 324 -21.92 -11.17 8.21
N CYS A 325 -22.90 -10.71 7.43
CA CYS A 325 -23.35 -9.31 7.44
C CYS A 325 -23.90 -8.85 8.80
N ALA A 326 -24.34 -9.77 9.66
CA ALA A 326 -24.74 -9.46 11.04
C ALA A 326 -23.56 -9.11 11.95
N PHE A 327 -22.34 -9.49 11.58
CA PHE A 327 -21.11 -9.27 12.35
C PHE A 327 -20.25 -8.12 11.79
N SER A 328 -20.69 -7.48 10.70
CA SER A 328 -19.98 -6.39 10.04
C SER A 328 -20.80 -5.11 9.95
N LYS A 329 -20.11 -3.97 9.79
CA LYS A 329 -20.71 -2.67 9.49
C LYS A 329 -19.80 -1.87 8.57
N ASP A 330 -20.41 -0.93 7.85
CA ASP A 330 -19.72 -0.02 6.92
C ASP A 330 -18.96 -0.77 5.81
N ASP A 331 -19.51 -1.90 5.37
CA ASP A 331 -18.93 -2.76 4.35
C ASP A 331 -18.87 -2.08 2.98
N LEU A 332 -17.87 -2.48 2.18
CA LEU A 332 -17.66 -1.95 0.84
C LEU A 332 -18.02 -3.01 -0.20
N GLN A 333 -18.81 -2.60 -1.18
CA GLN A 333 -19.19 -3.45 -2.31
C GLN A 333 -18.25 -3.19 -3.49
N LEU A 334 -17.82 -4.27 -4.15
CA LEU A 334 -17.14 -4.21 -5.44
C LEU A 334 -17.92 -5.01 -6.49
N ASP A 335 -17.76 -4.62 -7.74
CA ASP A 335 -18.33 -5.32 -8.89
C ASP A 335 -17.30 -6.21 -9.61
N CYS A 336 -16.08 -6.32 -9.07
CA CYS A 336 -14.97 -7.09 -9.63
C CYS A 336 -14.26 -7.99 -8.60
N GLY A 337 -13.60 -9.05 -9.07
CA GLY A 337 -12.84 -10.02 -8.26
C GLY A 337 -13.69 -11.07 -7.55
N GLY A 338 -13.11 -12.24 -7.26
CA GLY A 338 -13.73 -13.34 -6.47
C GLY A 338 -15.07 -13.84 -7.01
N ASN A 339 -15.94 -14.45 -6.19
CA ASN A 339 -17.26 -14.89 -6.63
C ASN A 339 -18.39 -13.95 -6.16
N PRO A 340 -19.47 -13.78 -6.94
CA PRO A 340 -20.63 -12.95 -6.55
C PRO A 340 -21.23 -13.37 -5.21
N GLY A 341 -21.45 -12.39 -4.32
CA GLY A 341 -21.96 -12.62 -2.97
C GLY A 341 -20.94 -13.06 -1.93
N GLU A 342 -19.66 -13.24 -2.29
CA GLU A 342 -18.60 -13.61 -1.34
C GLU A 342 -17.85 -12.39 -0.78
N VAL A 343 -17.36 -12.55 0.45
CA VAL A 343 -16.37 -11.66 1.04
C VAL A 343 -15.03 -11.83 0.35
N LEU A 344 -14.56 -10.75 -0.28
CA LEU A 344 -13.27 -10.69 -0.96
C LEU A 344 -12.14 -10.42 0.03
N THR A 345 -12.35 -9.51 0.99
CA THR A 345 -11.32 -9.14 1.96
C THR A 345 -11.95 -8.78 3.30
N CYS A 346 -11.39 -9.28 4.39
CA CYS A 346 -11.71 -8.84 5.73
C CYS A 346 -10.81 -7.65 6.08
N LEU A 347 -11.38 -6.44 6.11
CA LEU A 347 -10.66 -5.22 6.47
C LEU A 347 -10.49 -5.15 7.99
N ARG A 348 -11.57 -5.36 8.74
CA ARG A 348 -11.57 -5.39 10.20
C ARG A 348 -12.21 -6.68 10.70
N VAL A 349 -11.57 -7.35 11.65
CA VAL A 349 -12.18 -8.49 12.35
C VAL A 349 -13.37 -8.05 13.19
N TYR A 350 -14.38 -8.91 13.30
CA TYR A 350 -15.35 -8.78 14.39
C TYR A 350 -14.64 -9.09 15.70
N ALA A 351 -14.87 -8.27 16.72
CA ALA A 351 -14.38 -8.50 18.06
C ALA A 351 -15.50 -8.32 19.09
N ARG A 352 -15.54 -9.19 20.10
CA ARG A 352 -16.31 -9.00 21.32
C ARG A 352 -15.37 -9.08 22.50
N ILE A 353 -15.31 -8.03 23.31
CA ILE A 353 -14.47 -7.96 24.50
C ILE A 353 -15.40 -7.70 25.68
N ASN A 354 -15.53 -8.70 26.57
CA ASN A 354 -16.57 -8.74 27.59
C ASN A 354 -17.97 -8.61 26.96
N GLN A 355 -18.70 -7.55 27.31
CA GLN A 355 -20.04 -7.27 26.78
C GLN A 355 -20.02 -6.29 25.59
N GLU A 356 -18.87 -5.72 25.25
CA GLU A 356 -18.74 -4.74 24.19
C GLU A 356 -18.44 -5.43 22.85
N GLU A 357 -19.26 -5.12 21.85
CA GLU A 357 -19.08 -5.61 20.48
C GLU A 357 -18.49 -4.51 19.59
N CYS A 358 -17.44 -4.89 18.86
CA CYS A 358 -16.86 -4.12 17.78
C CYS A 358 -17.14 -4.85 16.47
N PRO A 359 -18.01 -4.31 15.60
CA PRO A 359 -18.31 -4.93 14.32
C PRO A 359 -17.05 -5.00 13.45
N GLY A 360 -16.96 -6.08 12.66
CA GLY A 360 -15.98 -6.17 11.60
C GLY A 360 -16.34 -5.30 10.41
N ARG A 361 -15.51 -5.37 9.37
CA ARG A 361 -15.73 -4.65 8.11
C ARG A 361 -15.11 -5.42 6.97
N VAL A 362 -15.82 -5.54 5.86
CA VAL A 362 -15.39 -6.33 4.71
C VAL A 362 -15.49 -5.57 3.40
N ILE A 363 -14.73 -6.04 2.41
CA ILE A 363 -15.02 -5.85 1.00
C ILE A 363 -15.69 -7.12 0.49
N PHE A 364 -16.81 -7.00 -0.22
CA PHE A 364 -17.55 -8.13 -0.79
C PHE A 364 -17.90 -7.90 -2.26
N ARG A 365 -18.06 -8.98 -3.02
CA ARG A 365 -18.53 -8.89 -4.41
C ARG A 365 -20.05 -8.84 -4.44
N SER A 366 -20.60 -7.88 -5.19
CA SER A 366 -22.03 -7.84 -5.50
C SER A 366 -22.52 -9.17 -6.08
N SER A 367 -23.74 -9.61 -5.73
CA SER A 367 -24.40 -10.77 -6.34
C SER A 367 -25.06 -10.47 -7.69
N ARG A 368 -25.00 -9.22 -8.15
CA ARG A 368 -25.70 -8.75 -9.37
C ARG A 368 -24.98 -9.11 -10.65
#